data_AF-A0A1Q7H101-F1
#
_entry.id   AF-A0A1Q7H101-F1
#
_cell.length_a   1.000
_cell.length_b   1.000
_cell.length_c   1.000
_cell.angle_alpha   90.00
_cell.angle_beta   90.00
_cell.angle_gamma   90.00
#
_symmetry.space_group_name_H-M   'P 1'
#
loop_
_entity.id
_entity.type
_entity.pdbx_description
1 polymer ?
#
loop_
_entity_poly.entity_id
_entity_poly.type
_entity_poly.pdbx_seq_one_letter_code
_entity_poly.pdbx_strand_id
1 'polypeptide(L)'
;MALGWVIGYPLITIPSFFRHTLRILGLRASDYLRALWPAGSAAVGIAVVVLALRSIIPDTWSGWLQLSVEVLAGAVAYVAVLLVAHRARMARVATHVLDLWRASRPVPLPSHATAPSLARARLLLFSCHFPPDAAVGALRWQKLSRYAAERGWGLDVITFDPASIAVTDPSRLADLPPGVRVYTLAPPQVAWEHMVELAWRAYDSARRLPHRLARSAGGALGPVAQQRQSLARREVRWRPSEPRDVVRAYFAWLEYVRTGRWARAAARRALQVVEPGVHRVVISCGPPHMAHEAARLVARRTGLPFVMDLRDPWTLVQRLPEGIASPVWFAFARHYERRAVAEASLIVANTDPLRNVMRGVYRSAANRMIAVPNGCDEEPVPASQHGRRFVIAYAGSIYLDRDPRPLFRAAAQLVTERGLSPSEFGIEFMGDVRTFDGVPIEQIAREEGMEAFVQTYPPRPRAEALAFLARATTLVILPQDSDMAIPAKIFDYMQFDAWLLALAEDGSAVEQLLRGSSADVVPPDAVDTLAGLLHLRYLQHLRGEWPVRLAEDPRYSRREQATRLFTAIEALAGIPPQIAEEPTLACAAS
;
A
#
# COMPACT_ATOMS: atom_id res chain seq x y z
N MET A 1 -27.26 -15.95 -75.56
CA MET A 1 -27.41 -14.55 -75.09
C MET A 1 -27.48 -14.45 -73.56
N ALA A 2 -28.36 -15.19 -72.86
CA ALA A 2 -28.45 -15.13 -71.38
C ALA A 2 -27.20 -15.62 -70.61
N LEU A 3 -26.53 -16.70 -71.06
CA LEU A 3 -25.27 -17.15 -70.44
C LEU A 3 -24.13 -16.12 -70.50
N GLY A 4 -24.10 -15.27 -71.54
CA GLY A 4 -23.08 -14.23 -71.69
C GLY A 4 -23.20 -13.14 -70.62
N TRP A 5 -24.42 -12.85 -70.17
CA TRP A 5 -24.69 -11.94 -69.06
C TRP A 5 -24.46 -12.59 -67.70
N VAL A 6 -24.77 -13.88 -67.54
CA VAL A 6 -24.57 -14.58 -66.26
C VAL A 6 -23.08 -14.89 -66.00
N ILE A 7 -22.28 -15.13 -67.05
CA ILE A 7 -20.88 -15.54 -66.91
C ILE A 7 -19.92 -14.40 -67.29
N GLY A 8 -20.15 -13.74 -68.43
CA GLY A 8 -19.27 -12.70 -68.94
C GLY A 8 -19.32 -11.41 -68.13
N TYR A 9 -20.51 -10.99 -67.69
CA TYR A 9 -20.65 -9.75 -66.91
C TYR A 9 -19.92 -9.84 -65.55
N PRO A 10 -20.08 -10.89 -64.71
CA PRO A 10 -19.30 -11.01 -63.47
C PRO A 10 -17.79 -11.13 -63.72
N LEU A 11 -17.38 -11.87 -64.76
CA LEU A 11 -15.95 -12.03 -65.10
C LEU A 11 -15.27 -10.73 -65.49
N ILE A 12 -16.00 -9.74 -66.01
CA ILE A 12 -15.45 -8.43 -66.40
C ILE A 12 -15.65 -7.40 -65.28
N THR A 13 -16.84 -7.37 -64.67
CA THR A 13 -17.17 -6.37 -63.65
C THR A 13 -16.52 -6.64 -62.31
N ILE A 14 -16.44 -7.89 -61.85
CA ILE A 14 -15.83 -8.20 -60.55
C ILE A 14 -14.35 -7.82 -60.53
N PRO A 15 -13.50 -8.18 -61.52
CA PRO A 15 -12.10 -7.75 -61.51
C PRO A 15 -11.92 -6.24 -61.66
N SER A 16 -12.80 -5.59 -62.44
CA SER A 16 -12.76 -4.14 -62.64
C SER A 16 -13.14 -3.37 -61.38
N PHE A 17 -14.23 -3.78 -60.73
CA PHE A 17 -14.68 -3.23 -59.45
C PHE A 17 -13.64 -3.50 -58.36
N PHE A 18 -13.11 -4.73 -58.30
CA PHE A 18 -12.06 -5.10 -57.37
C PHE A 18 -10.79 -4.26 -57.54
N ARG A 19 -10.31 -4.05 -58.78
CA ARG A 19 -9.19 -3.15 -59.06
C ARG A 19 -9.48 -1.71 -58.65
N HIS A 20 -10.69 -1.23 -58.91
CA HIS A 20 -11.09 0.14 -58.58
C HIS A 20 -11.15 0.35 -57.07
N THR A 21 -11.79 -0.56 -56.33
CA THR A 21 -11.86 -0.54 -54.86
C THR A 21 -10.47 -0.61 -54.23
N LEU A 22 -9.58 -1.48 -54.72
CA LEU A 22 -8.21 -1.57 -54.22
C LEU A 22 -7.40 -0.28 -54.47
N ARG A 23 -7.63 0.41 -55.60
CA ARG A 23 -7.03 1.73 -55.87
C ARG A 23 -7.51 2.79 -54.90
N ILE A 24 -8.83 2.86 -54.63
CA ILE A 24 -9.41 3.82 -53.68
C ILE A 24 -8.84 3.60 -52.28
N LEU A 25 -8.69 2.35 -51.87
CA LEU A 25 -8.16 1.97 -50.55
C LEU A 25 -6.64 2.04 -50.45
N GLY A 26 -5.92 2.34 -51.55
CA GLY A 26 -4.45 2.36 -51.59
C GLY A 26 -3.79 1.01 -51.32
N LEU A 27 -4.51 -0.10 -51.50
CA LEU A 27 -4.05 -1.46 -51.19
C LEU A 27 -3.55 -2.19 -52.44
N ARG A 28 -2.44 -2.92 -52.32
CA ARG A 28 -2.03 -3.87 -53.36
C ARG A 28 -2.90 -5.12 -53.27
N ALA A 29 -3.19 -5.76 -54.41
CA ALA A 29 -4.00 -6.98 -54.45
C ALA A 29 -3.44 -8.12 -53.58
N SER A 30 -2.11 -8.22 -53.49
CA SER A 30 -1.41 -9.16 -52.59
C SER A 30 -1.69 -8.89 -51.11
N ASP A 31 -1.89 -7.64 -50.71
CA ASP A 31 -2.14 -7.26 -49.32
C ASP A 31 -3.57 -7.59 -48.91
N TYR A 32 -4.51 -7.39 -49.84
CA TYR A 32 -5.90 -7.80 -49.68
C TYR A 32 -6.05 -9.32 -49.55
N LEU A 33 -5.42 -10.10 -50.43
CA LEU A 33 -5.43 -11.56 -50.34
C LEU A 33 -4.79 -12.04 -49.03
N ARG A 34 -3.67 -11.43 -48.62
CA ARG A 34 -3.08 -11.68 -47.30
C ARG A 34 -4.02 -11.30 -46.15
N ALA A 35 -4.86 -10.28 -46.29
CA ALA A 35 -5.85 -9.89 -45.29
C ALA A 35 -6.99 -10.90 -45.16
N LEU A 36 -7.42 -11.54 -46.26
CA LEU A 36 -8.44 -12.59 -46.27
C LEU A 36 -7.95 -13.96 -45.78
N TRP A 37 -6.64 -14.20 -45.86
CA TRP A 37 -6.05 -15.51 -45.53
C TRP A 37 -6.46 -16.10 -44.16
N PRO A 38 -6.58 -15.34 -43.06
CA PRO A 38 -7.06 -15.88 -41.79
C PRO A 38 -8.47 -16.46 -41.89
N ALA A 39 -9.40 -15.75 -42.53
CA ALA A 39 -10.76 -16.23 -42.74
C ALA A 39 -10.79 -17.43 -43.69
N GLY A 40 -10.01 -17.39 -44.78
CA GLY A 40 -9.90 -18.50 -45.73
C GLY A 40 -9.35 -19.78 -45.09
N SER A 41 -8.23 -19.68 -44.36
CA SER A 41 -7.64 -20.82 -43.66
C SER A 41 -8.55 -21.37 -42.54
N ALA A 42 -9.29 -20.49 -41.84
CA ALA A 42 -10.27 -20.91 -40.85
C ALA A 42 -11.47 -21.63 -41.51
N ALA A 43 -11.93 -21.19 -42.68
CA ALA A 43 -12.96 -21.88 -43.46
C ALA A 43 -12.52 -23.29 -43.90
N VAL A 44 -11.26 -23.45 -44.33
CA VAL A 44 -10.69 -24.78 -44.62
C VAL A 44 -10.65 -25.64 -43.35
N GLY A 45 -10.27 -25.07 -42.20
CA GLY A 45 -10.28 -25.76 -40.91
C GLY A 45 -11.69 -26.21 -40.48
N ILE A 46 -12.72 -25.36 -40.66
CA ILE A 46 -14.12 -25.73 -40.46
C ILE A 46 -14.46 -26.94 -41.34
N ALA A 47 -14.17 -26.88 -42.63
CA ALA A 47 -14.53 -27.93 -43.58
C ALA A 47 -13.91 -29.28 -43.19
N VAL A 48 -12.63 -29.30 -42.82
CA VAL A 48 -11.94 -30.51 -42.36
C VAL A 48 -12.60 -31.07 -41.10
N VAL A 49 -12.86 -30.23 -40.09
CA VAL A 49 -13.47 -30.67 -38.83
C VAL A 49 -14.88 -31.20 -39.03
N VAL A 50 -15.72 -30.48 -39.79
CA VAL A 50 -17.12 -30.88 -40.03
C VAL A 50 -17.19 -32.16 -40.87
N LEU A 51 -16.35 -32.32 -41.90
CA LEU A 51 -16.30 -33.56 -42.70
C LEU A 51 -15.83 -34.76 -41.86
N ALA A 52 -14.83 -34.57 -41.00
CA ALA A 52 -14.40 -35.61 -40.07
C ALA A 52 -15.52 -35.96 -39.08
N LEU A 53 -16.21 -34.96 -38.53
CA LEU A 53 -17.31 -35.16 -37.59
C LEU A 53 -18.46 -35.96 -38.23
N ARG A 54 -18.81 -35.65 -39.48
CA ARG A 54 -19.80 -36.40 -40.26
C ARG A 54 -19.46 -37.87 -40.45
N SER A 55 -18.17 -38.21 -40.51
CA SER A 55 -17.73 -39.61 -40.64
C SER A 55 -17.83 -40.43 -39.34
N ILE A 56 -18.05 -39.76 -38.20
CA ILE A 56 -18.02 -40.36 -36.86
C ILE A 56 -19.40 -40.32 -36.20
N ILE A 57 -20.21 -39.29 -36.49
CA ILE A 57 -21.54 -39.15 -35.89
C ILE A 57 -22.47 -40.28 -36.39
N PRO A 58 -23.16 -40.98 -35.48
CA PRO A 58 -24.12 -42.02 -35.86
C PRO A 58 -25.30 -41.47 -36.66
N ASP A 59 -25.71 -42.19 -37.70
CA ASP A 59 -26.90 -41.87 -38.53
C ASP A 59 -28.22 -41.96 -37.75
N THR A 60 -28.19 -42.47 -36.52
CA THR A 60 -29.35 -42.59 -35.62
C THR A 60 -29.74 -41.29 -34.92
N TRP A 61 -28.90 -40.25 -35.02
CA TRP A 61 -29.17 -38.95 -34.42
C TRP A 61 -30.22 -38.17 -35.22
N SER A 62 -31.01 -37.34 -34.54
CA SER A 62 -31.95 -36.44 -35.24
C SER A 62 -31.19 -35.38 -36.04
N GLY A 63 -31.70 -35.01 -37.22
CA GLY A 63 -31.03 -34.06 -38.12
C GLY A 63 -30.73 -32.70 -37.47
N TRP A 64 -31.58 -32.24 -36.54
CA TRP A 64 -31.34 -31.01 -35.78
C TRP A 64 -30.18 -31.13 -34.79
N LEU A 65 -30.02 -32.29 -34.15
CA LEU A 65 -28.91 -32.55 -33.24
C LEU A 65 -27.60 -32.62 -34.02
N GLN A 66 -27.58 -33.33 -35.15
CA GLN A 66 -26.42 -33.41 -36.05
C GLN A 66 -26.00 -32.01 -36.53
N LEU A 67 -26.94 -31.22 -37.05
CA LEU A 67 -26.67 -29.85 -37.49
C LEU A 67 -26.14 -28.96 -36.37
N SER A 68 -26.71 -29.06 -35.16
CA SER A 68 -26.27 -28.25 -34.02
C SER A 68 -24.84 -28.58 -33.61
N VAL A 69 -24.49 -29.88 -33.60
CA VAL A 69 -23.14 -30.34 -33.27
C VAL A 69 -22.13 -29.94 -34.36
N GLU A 70 -22.50 -30.03 -35.64
CA GLU A 70 -21.66 -29.58 -36.76
C GLU A 70 -21.40 -28.07 -36.72
N VAL A 71 -22.43 -27.26 -36.47
CA VAL A 71 -22.31 -25.80 -36.37
C VAL A 71 -21.43 -25.40 -35.19
N LEU A 72 -21.62 -26.04 -34.02
CA LEU A 72 -20.82 -25.77 -32.84
C LEU A 72 -19.35 -26.18 -33.05
N ALA A 73 -19.11 -27.37 -33.61
CA ALA A 73 -17.77 -27.85 -33.93
C ALA A 73 -17.07 -26.94 -34.96
N GLY A 74 -17.80 -26.48 -35.98
CA GLY A 74 -17.32 -25.50 -36.95
C GLY A 74 -16.96 -24.17 -36.29
N ALA A 75 -17.83 -23.63 -35.42
CA ALA A 75 -17.54 -22.38 -34.70
C ALA A 75 -16.30 -22.51 -33.81
N VAL A 76 -16.14 -23.63 -33.09
CA VAL A 76 -14.96 -23.91 -32.26
C VAL A 76 -13.71 -24.03 -33.14
N ALA A 77 -13.77 -24.77 -34.24
CA ALA A 77 -12.66 -24.92 -35.18
C ALA A 77 -12.22 -23.57 -35.78
N TYR A 78 -13.18 -22.72 -36.16
CA TYR A 78 -12.92 -21.38 -36.67
C TYR A 78 -12.14 -20.52 -35.66
N VAL A 79 -12.61 -20.47 -34.41
CA VAL A 79 -11.94 -19.73 -33.34
C VAL A 79 -10.57 -20.33 -33.04
N ALA A 80 -10.44 -21.65 -33.01
CA ALA A 80 -9.18 -22.33 -32.76
C ALA A 80 -8.13 -22.00 -33.83
N VAL A 81 -8.49 -22.05 -35.11
CA VAL A 81 -7.58 -21.69 -36.21
C VAL A 81 -7.14 -20.23 -36.10
N LEU A 82 -8.06 -19.31 -35.81
CA LEU A 82 -7.72 -17.89 -35.63
C LEU A 82 -6.78 -17.66 -34.43
N LEU A 83 -7.01 -18.33 -33.30
CA LEU A 83 -6.21 -18.16 -32.09
C LEU A 83 -4.84 -18.84 -32.18
N VAL A 84 -4.74 -19.99 -32.84
CA VAL A 84 -3.49 -20.77 -32.94
C VAL A 84 -2.64 -20.31 -34.12
N ALA A 85 -3.20 -20.35 -35.34
CA ALA A 85 -2.45 -20.07 -36.57
C ALA A 85 -2.26 -18.56 -36.80
N HIS A 86 -3.16 -17.72 -36.29
CA HIS A 86 -3.15 -16.27 -36.52
C HIS A 86 -3.00 -15.43 -35.24
N ARG A 87 -2.42 -16.01 -34.17
CA ARG A 87 -2.29 -15.41 -32.84
C ARG A 87 -1.82 -13.95 -32.84
N ALA A 88 -0.78 -13.64 -33.61
CA ALA A 88 -0.15 -12.32 -33.63
C ALA A 88 -1.01 -11.27 -34.34
N ARG A 89 -1.86 -11.69 -35.28
CA ARG A 89 -2.80 -10.82 -35.97
C ARG A 89 -4.04 -10.58 -35.13
N MET A 90 -4.57 -11.63 -34.50
CA MET A 90 -5.70 -11.53 -33.57
C MET A 90 -5.36 -10.66 -32.35
N ALA A 91 -4.13 -10.76 -31.83
CA ALA A 91 -3.66 -9.86 -30.77
C ALA A 91 -3.72 -8.38 -31.20
N ARG A 92 -3.28 -8.05 -32.42
CA ARG A 92 -3.32 -6.67 -32.96
C ARG A 92 -4.73 -6.16 -33.26
N VAL A 93 -5.60 -7.01 -33.80
CA VAL A 93 -7.01 -6.67 -34.01
C VAL A 93 -7.70 -6.44 -32.66
N ALA A 94 -7.46 -7.31 -31.68
CA ALA A 94 -8.01 -7.16 -30.34
C ALA A 94 -7.54 -5.86 -29.68
N THR A 95 -6.26 -5.49 -29.80
CA THR A 95 -5.77 -4.20 -29.28
C THR A 95 -6.43 -3.02 -29.97
N HIS A 96 -6.53 -3.02 -31.31
CA HIS A 96 -7.18 -1.93 -32.02
C HIS A 96 -8.67 -1.80 -31.75
N VAL A 97 -9.40 -2.91 -31.66
CA VAL A 97 -10.82 -2.90 -31.27
C VAL A 97 -10.97 -2.37 -29.85
N LEU A 98 -10.08 -2.75 -28.93
CA LEU A 98 -10.06 -2.20 -27.58
C LEU A 98 -9.72 -0.70 -27.54
N ASP A 99 -8.81 -0.23 -28.40
CA ASP A 99 -8.43 1.18 -28.49
C ASP A 99 -9.58 2.03 -29.05
N LEU A 100 -10.25 1.56 -30.11
CA LEU A 100 -11.47 2.19 -30.65
C LEU A 100 -12.58 2.23 -29.60
N TRP A 101 -12.78 1.12 -28.88
CA TRP A 101 -13.78 1.02 -27.81
C TRP A 101 -13.44 1.93 -26.60
N ARG A 102 -12.16 2.18 -26.32
CA ARG A 102 -11.71 3.16 -25.32
C ARG A 102 -11.95 4.59 -25.80
N ALA A 103 -11.65 4.89 -27.06
CA ALA A 103 -11.86 6.22 -27.64
C ALA A 103 -13.34 6.65 -27.61
N SER A 104 -14.27 5.70 -27.64
CA SER A 104 -15.72 5.97 -27.56
C SER A 104 -16.25 6.17 -26.13
N ARG A 105 -15.46 5.97 -25.08
CA ARG A 105 -15.91 6.20 -23.69
C ARG A 105 -15.49 7.60 -23.21
N PRO A 106 -16.38 8.33 -22.54
CA PRO A 106 -16.00 9.59 -21.91
C PRO A 106 -14.91 9.32 -20.86
N VAL A 107 -13.85 10.13 -20.90
CA VAL A 107 -12.81 10.11 -19.88
C VAL A 107 -13.49 10.43 -18.55
N PRO A 108 -13.37 9.56 -17.54
CA PRO A 108 -14.01 9.81 -16.26
C PRO A 108 -13.44 11.11 -15.67
N LEU A 109 -14.33 11.98 -15.19
CA LEU A 109 -13.92 13.18 -14.48
C LEU A 109 -13.28 12.80 -13.13
N PRO A 110 -12.26 13.55 -12.68
CA PRO A 110 -11.72 13.35 -11.35
C PRO A 110 -12.76 13.71 -10.30
N SER A 111 -12.80 12.96 -9.20
CA SER A 111 -13.64 13.25 -8.03
C SER A 111 -13.19 14.53 -7.32
N HIS A 112 -11.89 14.82 -7.38
CA HIS A 112 -11.29 16.06 -6.92
C HIS A 112 -10.10 16.42 -7.82
N ALA A 113 -9.98 17.70 -8.16
CA ALA A 113 -8.83 18.22 -8.90
C ALA A 113 -8.38 19.53 -8.25
N THR A 114 -7.08 19.63 -8.03
CA THR A 114 -6.42 20.88 -7.60
C THR A 114 -6.26 21.83 -8.80
N ALA A 115 -5.77 23.05 -8.54
CA ALA A 115 -5.42 23.98 -9.60
C ALA A 115 -4.51 23.33 -10.65
N PRO A 116 -4.68 23.65 -11.94
CA PRO A 116 -3.85 23.07 -12.99
C PRO A 116 -2.37 23.43 -12.79
N SER A 117 -1.49 22.46 -13.04
CA SER A 117 -0.03 22.66 -13.04
C SER A 117 0.50 22.89 -14.45
N LEU A 118 1.64 23.57 -14.57
CA LEU A 118 2.42 23.65 -15.82
C LEU A 118 3.11 22.32 -16.20
N ALA A 119 3.03 21.31 -15.34
CA ALA A 119 3.62 19.99 -15.55
C ALA A 119 3.10 19.31 -16.83
N ARG A 120 4.02 18.96 -17.74
CA ARG A 120 3.72 18.22 -18.98
C ARG A 120 3.70 16.70 -18.77
N ALA A 121 4.39 16.20 -17.75
CA ALA A 121 4.50 14.78 -17.45
C ALA A 121 3.74 14.44 -16.16
N ARG A 122 3.12 13.26 -16.13
CA ARG A 122 2.30 12.83 -14.99
C ARG A 122 2.71 11.46 -14.46
N LEU A 123 2.59 11.30 -13.15
CA LEU A 123 2.70 10.03 -12.43
C LEU A 123 1.29 9.49 -12.18
N LEU A 124 1.10 8.18 -12.38
CA LEU A 124 -0.14 7.50 -12.03
C LEU A 124 0.06 6.69 -10.75
N LEU A 125 -0.54 7.12 -9.65
CA LEU A 125 -0.45 6.50 -8.33
C LEU A 125 -1.68 5.67 -7.99
N PHE A 126 -1.46 4.44 -7.53
CA PHE A 126 -2.46 3.61 -6.86
C PHE A 126 -2.17 3.62 -5.36
N SER A 127 -3.03 4.28 -4.59
CA SER A 127 -2.94 4.29 -3.13
C SER A 127 -4.35 4.20 -2.57
N CYS A 128 -4.68 3.12 -1.85
CA CYS A 128 -6.02 2.98 -1.28
C CYS A 128 -6.28 4.01 -0.16
N HIS A 129 -5.21 4.46 0.51
CA HIS A 129 -5.24 5.54 1.49
C HIS A 129 -4.59 6.77 0.86
N PHE A 130 -5.39 7.81 0.64
CA PHE A 130 -4.98 9.12 0.13
C PHE A 130 -6.03 10.14 0.59
N PRO A 131 -5.71 11.45 0.73
CA PRO A 131 -6.70 12.46 1.07
C PRO A 131 -8.02 12.29 0.29
N PRO A 132 -9.18 12.38 0.97
CA PRO A 132 -9.39 12.88 2.33
C PRO A 132 -9.24 11.82 3.45
N ASP A 133 -8.64 10.66 3.21
CA ASP A 133 -8.45 9.64 4.26
C ASP A 133 -7.57 10.18 5.42
N ALA A 134 -8.07 10.07 6.65
CA ALA A 134 -7.36 10.51 7.85
C ALA A 134 -6.27 9.51 8.30
N ALA A 135 -6.25 8.29 7.76
CA ALA A 135 -5.30 7.25 8.12
C ALA A 135 -3.84 7.70 7.93
N VAL A 136 -2.96 7.24 8.82
CA VAL A 136 -1.51 7.48 8.73
C VAL A 136 -0.95 7.00 7.39
N GLY A 137 -1.56 5.96 6.80
CA GLY A 137 -1.16 5.44 5.50
C GLY A 137 -1.31 6.41 4.33
N ALA A 138 -2.19 7.41 4.44
CA ALA A 138 -2.37 8.44 3.42
C ALA A 138 -1.25 9.49 3.42
N LEU A 139 -0.60 9.71 4.56
CA LEU A 139 0.33 10.82 4.77
C LEU A 139 1.56 10.74 3.85
N ARG A 140 2.10 9.54 3.60
CA ARG A 140 3.33 9.38 2.82
C ARG A 140 3.18 10.00 1.42
N TRP A 141 2.18 9.58 0.65
CA TRP A 141 1.98 10.10 -0.70
C TRP A 141 1.28 11.46 -0.75
N GLN A 142 0.53 11.84 0.30
CA GLN A 142 0.11 13.24 0.47
C GLN A 142 1.35 14.15 0.53
N LYS A 143 2.31 13.86 1.41
CA LYS A 143 3.53 14.68 1.56
C LYS A 143 4.45 14.59 0.34
N LEU A 144 4.65 13.40 -0.22
CA LEU A 144 5.46 13.22 -1.44
C LEU A 144 4.86 13.94 -2.66
N SER A 145 3.55 14.19 -2.70
CA SER A 145 2.93 14.92 -3.82
C SER A 145 3.49 16.34 -3.96
N ARG A 146 3.82 17.01 -2.85
CA ARG A 146 4.45 18.35 -2.86
C ARG A 146 5.79 18.31 -3.61
N TYR A 147 6.66 17.37 -3.26
CA TYR A 147 7.96 17.20 -3.90
C TYR A 147 7.85 16.73 -5.36
N ALA A 148 6.84 15.94 -5.71
CA ALA A 148 6.53 15.64 -7.11
C ALA A 148 6.23 16.92 -7.90
N ALA A 149 5.35 17.78 -7.35
CA ALA A 149 4.95 19.03 -7.98
C ALA A 149 6.13 20.02 -8.11
N GLU A 150 6.97 20.14 -7.09
CA GLU A 150 8.20 20.96 -7.12
C GLU A 150 9.14 20.53 -8.27
N ARG A 151 9.19 19.23 -8.57
CA ARG A 151 9.98 18.67 -9.67
C ARG A 151 9.26 18.70 -11.03
N GLY A 152 8.09 19.35 -11.11
CA GLY A 152 7.34 19.52 -12.34
C GLY A 152 6.52 18.30 -12.75
N TRP A 153 6.18 17.40 -11.82
CA TRP A 153 5.29 16.27 -12.07
C TRP A 153 3.84 16.60 -11.70
N GLY A 154 2.92 16.26 -12.59
CA GLY A 154 1.51 16.12 -12.23
C GLY A 154 1.26 14.75 -11.60
N LEU A 155 0.23 14.63 -10.75
CA LEU A 155 -0.10 13.38 -10.08
C LEU A 155 -1.56 12.99 -10.30
N ASP A 156 -1.79 11.79 -10.81
CA ASP A 156 -3.12 11.18 -10.88
C ASP A 156 -3.22 10.05 -9.89
N VAL A 157 -4.18 10.12 -8.97
CA VAL A 157 -4.31 9.15 -7.88
C VAL A 157 -5.60 8.35 -8.04
N ILE A 158 -5.49 7.02 -8.04
CA ILE A 158 -6.62 6.11 -7.89
C ILE A 158 -6.67 5.62 -6.44
N THR A 159 -7.76 5.97 -5.73
CA THR A 159 -7.92 5.71 -4.29
C THR A 159 -9.31 5.15 -3.94
N PHE A 160 -9.53 4.76 -2.69
CA PHE A 160 -10.85 4.39 -2.20
C PHE A 160 -11.82 5.56 -2.21
N ASP A 161 -13.10 5.23 -2.36
CA ASP A 161 -14.16 6.21 -2.19
C ASP A 161 -14.28 6.67 -0.74
N PRO A 162 -14.38 7.99 -0.47
CA PRO A 162 -14.59 8.52 0.87
C PRO A 162 -15.74 7.86 1.64
N ALA A 163 -16.82 7.45 0.93
CA ALA A 163 -17.95 6.75 1.54
C ALA A 163 -17.59 5.35 2.08
N SER A 164 -16.44 4.80 1.69
CA SER A 164 -15.93 3.49 2.14
C SER A 164 -14.84 3.60 3.20
N ILE A 165 -14.53 4.82 3.68
CA ILE A 165 -13.45 5.09 4.64
C ILE A 165 -14.05 5.44 6.00
N ALA A 166 -13.44 4.94 7.08
CA ALA A 166 -13.98 5.10 8.43
C ALA A 166 -13.89 6.52 8.97
N VAL A 167 -12.77 7.21 8.70
CA VAL A 167 -12.50 8.58 9.18
C VAL A 167 -11.94 9.39 8.03
N THR A 168 -12.58 10.51 7.72
CA THR A 168 -12.17 11.43 6.66
C THR A 168 -11.83 12.79 7.22
N ASP A 169 -10.90 13.47 6.57
CA ASP A 169 -10.44 14.81 6.88
C ASP A 169 -10.33 15.61 5.57
N PRO A 170 -11.39 16.34 5.19
CA PRO A 170 -11.42 17.12 3.96
C PRO A 170 -10.33 18.20 3.87
N SER A 171 -9.82 18.69 5.00
CA SER A 171 -8.78 19.73 5.02
C SER A 171 -7.50 19.27 4.31
N ARG A 172 -7.20 17.96 4.35
CA ARG A 172 -6.04 17.36 3.67
C ARG A 172 -6.10 17.44 2.15
N LEU A 173 -7.29 17.62 1.56
CA LEU A 173 -7.41 17.88 0.13
C LEU A 173 -6.93 19.28 -0.23
N ALA A 174 -7.14 20.25 0.66
CA ALA A 174 -6.65 21.63 0.47
C ALA A 174 -5.12 21.72 0.56
N ASP A 175 -4.48 20.82 1.28
CA ASP A 175 -3.01 20.74 1.41
C ASP A 175 -2.31 20.16 0.15
N LEU A 176 -3.06 19.67 -0.84
CA LEU A 176 -2.50 19.09 -2.05
C LEU A 176 -1.95 20.18 -2.98
N PRO A 177 -0.77 19.98 -3.59
CA PRO A 177 -0.20 20.95 -4.53
C PRO A 177 -1.00 21.00 -5.85
N PRO A 178 -0.83 22.05 -6.66
CA PRO A 178 -1.37 22.12 -8.00
C PRO A 178 -0.97 20.91 -8.86
N GLY A 179 -1.86 20.46 -9.73
CA GLY A 179 -1.60 19.37 -10.67
C GLY A 179 -1.94 17.98 -10.14
N VAL A 180 -2.58 17.85 -8.97
CA VAL A 180 -3.11 16.59 -8.44
C VAL A 180 -4.56 16.37 -8.88
N ARG A 181 -4.86 15.21 -9.48
CA ARG A 181 -6.23 14.72 -9.79
C ARG A 181 -6.48 13.43 -9.02
N VAL A 182 -7.61 13.35 -8.31
CA VAL A 182 -8.00 12.20 -7.50
C VAL A 182 -9.22 11.53 -8.11
N TYR A 183 -9.12 10.23 -8.35
CA TYR A 183 -10.18 9.38 -8.87
C TYR A 183 -10.56 8.35 -7.81
N THR A 184 -11.79 8.44 -7.32
CA THR A 184 -12.28 7.55 -6.28
C THR A 184 -12.99 6.33 -6.86
N LEU A 185 -12.89 5.22 -6.15
CA LEU A 185 -13.55 3.97 -6.50
C LEU A 185 -14.08 3.29 -5.24
N ALA A 186 -15.40 3.04 -5.24
CA ALA A 186 -15.99 2.15 -4.25
C ALA A 186 -15.51 0.73 -4.54
N PRO A 187 -15.06 -0.03 -3.52
CA PRO A 187 -14.77 -1.44 -3.70
C PRO A 187 -16.07 -2.15 -4.12
N PRO A 188 -16.08 -2.92 -5.22
CA PRO A 188 -17.29 -3.60 -5.67
C PRO A 188 -17.74 -4.62 -4.61
N GLN A 189 -18.86 -4.32 -3.96
CA GLN A 189 -19.49 -5.18 -2.97
C GLN A 189 -20.45 -6.16 -3.63
N VAL A 190 -20.52 -7.37 -3.08
CA VAL A 190 -21.48 -8.40 -3.51
C VAL A 190 -22.42 -8.62 -2.33
N ALA A 191 -23.74 -8.54 -2.56
CA ALA A 191 -24.75 -8.58 -1.51
C ALA A 191 -24.62 -9.78 -0.56
N TRP A 192 -24.30 -10.95 -1.09
CA TRP A 192 -24.09 -12.17 -0.31
C TRP A 192 -22.94 -12.06 0.71
N GLU A 193 -21.90 -11.30 0.40
CA GLU A 193 -20.77 -11.12 1.32
C GLU A 193 -21.16 -10.28 2.54
N HIS A 194 -22.07 -9.31 2.35
CA HIS A 194 -22.61 -8.54 3.46
C HIS A 194 -23.48 -9.43 4.36
N MET A 195 -24.25 -10.35 3.77
CA MET A 195 -25.02 -11.34 4.54
C MET A 195 -24.11 -12.27 5.35
N VAL A 196 -23.02 -12.76 4.76
CA VAL A 196 -22.04 -13.60 5.48
C VAL A 196 -21.37 -12.84 6.62
N GLU A 197 -21.03 -11.56 6.42
CA GLU A 197 -20.49 -10.72 7.50
C GLU A 197 -21.49 -10.46 8.61
N LEU A 198 -22.75 -10.17 8.27
CA LEU A 198 -23.80 -9.96 9.26
C LEU A 198 -24.05 -11.24 10.07
N ALA A 199 -24.15 -12.38 9.39
CA ALA A 199 -24.27 -13.69 10.04
C ALA A 199 -23.06 -13.99 10.94
N TRP A 200 -21.85 -13.67 10.49
CA TRP A 200 -20.63 -13.83 11.28
C TRP A 200 -20.58 -12.89 12.49
N ARG A 201 -20.95 -11.61 12.32
CA ARG A 201 -21.03 -10.64 13.41
C ARG A 201 -22.09 -11.05 14.43
N ALA A 202 -23.23 -11.57 13.99
CA ALA A 202 -24.26 -12.09 14.86
C ALA A 202 -23.76 -13.33 15.62
N TYR A 203 -23.13 -14.28 14.93
CA TYR A 203 -22.51 -15.45 15.54
C TYR A 203 -21.43 -15.08 16.57
N ASP A 204 -20.50 -14.19 16.21
CA ASP A 204 -19.43 -13.74 17.09
C ASP A 204 -19.99 -12.95 18.29
N SER A 205 -21.01 -12.12 18.09
CA SER A 205 -21.71 -11.41 19.17
C SER A 205 -22.46 -12.37 20.11
N ALA A 206 -23.15 -13.37 19.57
CA ALA A 206 -23.82 -14.41 20.34
C ALA A 206 -22.81 -15.26 21.13
N ARG A 207 -21.64 -15.54 20.56
CA ARG A 207 -20.54 -16.23 21.25
C ARG A 207 -19.91 -15.36 22.36
N ARG A 208 -19.94 -14.04 22.23
CA ARG A 208 -19.45 -13.08 23.24
C ARG A 208 -20.41 -12.87 24.41
N LEU A 209 -21.70 -13.19 24.23
CA LEU A 209 -22.74 -13.01 25.25
C LEU A 209 -22.45 -13.77 26.57
N PRO A 210 -22.13 -15.08 26.56
CA PRO A 210 -21.85 -15.82 27.80
C PRO A 210 -20.62 -15.30 28.58
N HIS A 211 -19.57 -14.83 27.90
CA HIS A 211 -18.40 -14.23 28.56
C HIS A 211 -18.68 -12.84 29.16
N ARG A 212 -19.58 -12.05 28.57
CA ARG A 212 -20.02 -10.76 29.13
C ARG A 212 -20.94 -10.96 30.34
N LEU A 213 -21.84 -11.94 30.27
CA LEU A 213 -22.72 -12.30 31.40
C LEU A 213 -21.93 -12.86 32.58
N ALA A 214 -20.89 -13.68 32.33
CA ALA A 214 -19.98 -14.16 33.37
C ALA A 214 -19.16 -13.05 34.06
N ARG A 215 -18.72 -12.01 33.32
CA ARG A 215 -18.07 -10.81 33.91
C ARG A 215 -19.02 -9.98 34.77
N SER A 216 -20.31 -9.98 34.47
CA SER A 216 -21.33 -9.26 35.24
C SER A 216 -21.74 -10.00 36.52
N ALA A 217 -21.46 -11.30 36.63
CA ALA A 217 -21.96 -12.17 37.71
C ALA A 217 -20.94 -12.41 38.84
N GLY A 218 -19.79 -11.73 38.85
CA GLY A 218 -18.86 -11.71 40.01
C GLY A 218 -18.22 -13.05 40.40
N GLY A 219 -18.29 -14.08 39.56
CA GLY A 219 -17.71 -15.40 39.87
C GLY A 219 -16.22 -15.49 39.55
N ALA A 220 -15.40 -15.80 40.57
CA ALA A 220 -14.01 -16.17 40.41
C ALA A 220 -13.89 -17.54 39.72
N LEU A 221 -13.53 -17.56 38.43
CA LEU A 221 -13.22 -18.78 37.69
C LEU A 221 -12.02 -18.55 36.77
N GLY A 222 -10.87 -19.12 37.16
CA GLY A 222 -9.73 -19.49 36.31
C GLY A 222 -9.03 -18.39 35.48
N PRO A 223 -7.85 -18.67 34.92
CA PRO A 223 -7.22 -17.76 33.99
C PRO A 223 -8.10 -17.68 32.74
N VAL A 224 -8.72 -16.52 32.53
CA VAL A 224 -9.49 -16.20 31.32
C VAL A 224 -8.61 -16.51 30.12
N ALA A 225 -9.04 -17.43 29.26
CA ALA A 225 -8.40 -17.66 27.97
C ALA A 225 -8.51 -16.36 27.14
N GLN A 226 -7.46 -15.55 27.26
CA GLN A 226 -7.30 -14.20 26.75
C GLN A 226 -7.40 -14.23 25.21
N GLN A 227 -8.39 -13.56 24.65
CA GLN A 227 -8.67 -13.61 23.22
C GLN A 227 -7.71 -12.66 22.48
N ARG A 228 -6.78 -13.23 21.72
CA ARG A 228 -5.68 -12.51 21.04
C ARG A 228 -6.20 -11.71 19.84
N GLN A 229 -5.97 -10.39 19.80
CA GLN A 229 -6.42 -9.54 18.68
C GLN A 229 -5.64 -9.76 17.37
N SER A 230 -4.40 -10.25 17.47
CA SER A 230 -3.55 -10.62 16.35
C SER A 230 -2.82 -11.93 16.65
N LEU A 231 -2.31 -12.60 15.61
CA LEU A 231 -1.44 -13.76 15.73
C LEU A 231 -0.10 -13.44 15.10
N ALA A 232 0.98 -13.80 15.81
CA ALA A 232 2.30 -13.76 15.22
C ALA A 232 2.42 -14.83 14.14
N ARG A 233 3.24 -14.58 13.13
CA ARG A 233 3.47 -15.49 12.00
C ARG A 233 3.85 -16.91 12.46
N ARG A 234 4.68 -17.00 13.51
CA ARG A 234 5.12 -18.28 14.11
C ARG A 234 3.99 -19.07 14.76
N GLU A 235 2.89 -18.42 15.10
CA GLU A 235 1.72 -19.02 15.76
C GLU A 235 0.67 -19.53 14.76
N VAL A 236 0.80 -19.17 13.47
CA VAL A 236 -0.12 -19.63 12.43
C VAL A 236 0.15 -21.10 12.12
N ARG A 237 -0.84 -21.94 12.42
CA ARG A 237 -0.79 -23.39 12.16
C ARG A 237 -0.97 -23.67 10.67
N TRP A 238 -0.08 -24.47 10.10
CA TRP A 238 -0.10 -24.84 8.67
C TRP A 238 -1.06 -25.99 8.36
N ARG A 239 -1.42 -26.80 9.35
CA ARG A 239 -2.43 -27.86 9.24
C ARG A 239 -3.67 -27.43 10.02
N PRO A 240 -4.86 -27.35 9.40
CA PRO A 240 -6.07 -26.97 10.10
C PRO A 240 -6.41 -28.07 11.11
N SER A 241 -6.46 -27.69 12.38
CA SER A 241 -6.80 -28.59 13.48
C SER A 241 -8.18 -28.31 14.05
N GLU A 242 -8.69 -27.10 13.83
CA GLU A 242 -9.89 -26.62 14.48
C GLU A 242 -10.80 -25.87 13.50
N PRO A 243 -12.12 -25.84 13.71
CA PRO A 243 -13.05 -25.13 12.83
C PRO A 243 -12.68 -23.65 12.61
N ARG A 244 -12.07 -23.01 13.63
CA ARG A 244 -11.56 -21.63 13.54
C ARG A 244 -10.50 -21.44 12.46
N ASP A 245 -9.67 -22.44 12.18
CA ASP A 245 -8.62 -22.34 11.17
C ASP A 245 -9.24 -22.30 9.76
N VAL A 246 -10.33 -23.06 9.54
CA VAL A 246 -11.10 -23.06 8.29
C VAL A 246 -11.78 -21.71 8.08
N VAL A 247 -12.37 -21.16 9.14
CA VAL A 247 -13.01 -19.84 9.08
C VAL A 247 -11.99 -18.74 8.78
N ARG A 248 -10.82 -18.76 9.43
CA ARG A 248 -9.72 -17.81 9.14
C ARG A 248 -9.25 -17.92 7.69
N ALA A 249 -9.11 -19.14 7.18
CA ALA A 249 -8.75 -19.40 5.79
C ALA A 249 -9.81 -18.86 4.80
N TYR A 250 -11.10 -19.02 5.11
CA TYR A 250 -12.19 -18.46 4.32
C TYR A 250 -12.15 -16.92 4.29
N PHE A 251 -12.03 -16.27 5.46
CA PHE A 251 -11.98 -14.81 5.52
C PHE A 251 -10.72 -14.24 4.86
N ALA A 252 -9.58 -14.92 4.97
CA ALA A 252 -8.37 -14.57 4.23
C ALA A 252 -8.57 -14.65 2.71
N TRP A 253 -9.18 -15.73 2.21
CA TRP A 253 -9.53 -15.85 0.80
C TRP A 253 -10.49 -14.72 0.37
N LEU A 254 -11.54 -14.47 1.15
CA LEU A 254 -12.55 -13.45 0.87
C LEU A 254 -11.91 -12.04 0.81
N GLU A 255 -10.99 -11.73 1.71
CA GLU A 255 -10.23 -10.47 1.70
C GLU A 255 -9.44 -10.29 0.40
N TYR A 256 -8.70 -11.31 -0.06
CA TYR A 256 -7.96 -11.27 -1.33
C TYR A 256 -8.88 -11.17 -2.54
N VAL A 257 -10.04 -11.84 -2.51
CA VAL A 257 -11.04 -11.72 -3.58
C VAL A 257 -11.57 -10.28 -3.66
N ARG A 258 -11.94 -9.67 -2.54
CA ARG A 258 -12.45 -8.29 -2.46
C ARG A 258 -11.43 -7.27 -2.92
N THR A 259 -10.25 -7.30 -2.32
CA THR A 259 -9.15 -6.39 -2.66
C THR A 259 -8.65 -6.62 -4.09
N GLY A 260 -8.70 -7.86 -4.59
CA GLY A 260 -8.43 -8.19 -5.99
C GLY A 260 -9.52 -7.73 -6.98
N ARG A 261 -10.80 -7.67 -6.57
CA ARG A 261 -11.84 -7.01 -7.39
C ARG A 261 -11.61 -5.51 -7.47
N TRP A 262 -11.24 -4.87 -6.34
CA TRP A 262 -10.86 -3.47 -6.35
C TRP A 262 -9.65 -3.23 -7.25
N ALA A 263 -8.58 -4.04 -7.16
CA ALA A 263 -7.40 -3.89 -8.00
C ALA A 263 -7.72 -3.95 -9.50
N ARG A 264 -8.61 -4.85 -9.92
CA ARG A 264 -9.10 -4.92 -11.30
C ARG A 264 -9.97 -3.74 -11.70
N ALA A 265 -10.81 -3.23 -10.80
CA ALA A 265 -11.61 -2.03 -11.05
C ALA A 265 -10.72 -0.78 -11.18
N ALA A 266 -9.75 -0.63 -10.27
CA ALA A 266 -8.74 0.41 -10.29
C ALA A 266 -7.92 0.41 -11.57
N ALA A 267 -7.42 -0.76 -11.99
CA ALA A 267 -6.70 -0.88 -13.25
C ALA A 267 -7.56 -0.50 -14.46
N ARG A 268 -8.85 -0.88 -14.49
CA ARG A 268 -9.78 -0.47 -15.56
C ARG A 268 -10.01 1.03 -15.59
N ARG A 269 -10.20 1.67 -14.43
CA ARG A 269 -10.35 3.13 -14.32
C ARG A 269 -9.09 3.85 -14.78
N ALA A 270 -7.93 3.40 -14.32
CA ALA A 270 -6.66 3.97 -14.74
C ALA A 270 -6.45 3.88 -16.26
N LEU A 271 -6.78 2.75 -16.90
CA LEU A 271 -6.68 2.62 -18.36
C LEU A 271 -7.61 3.56 -19.15
N GLN A 272 -8.60 4.18 -18.51
CA GLN A 272 -9.44 5.23 -19.09
C GLN A 272 -8.86 6.63 -18.89
N VAL A 273 -7.94 6.78 -17.93
CA VAL A 273 -7.31 8.06 -17.53
C VAL A 273 -5.90 8.18 -18.09
N VAL A 274 -5.21 7.07 -18.35
CA VAL A 274 -3.85 7.08 -18.90
C VAL A 274 -3.86 7.71 -20.29
N GLU A 275 -3.05 8.75 -20.44
CA GLU A 275 -2.85 9.53 -21.64
C GLU A 275 -1.45 9.17 -22.21
N PRO A 276 -1.36 8.56 -23.41
CA PRO A 276 -0.09 8.23 -24.03
C PRO A 276 0.81 9.46 -24.20
N GLY A 277 2.08 9.37 -23.79
CA GLY A 277 3.05 10.48 -23.86
C GLY A 277 2.97 11.49 -22.70
N VAL A 278 1.88 11.48 -21.92
CA VAL A 278 1.71 12.32 -20.73
C VAL A 278 2.10 11.53 -19.47
N HIS A 279 1.50 10.35 -19.25
CA HIS A 279 1.90 9.49 -18.14
C HIS A 279 3.23 8.82 -18.43
N ARG A 280 4.17 8.90 -17.48
CA ARG A 280 5.52 8.33 -17.64
C ARG A 280 5.81 7.16 -16.72
N VAL A 281 5.18 7.10 -15.55
CA VAL A 281 5.44 6.05 -14.55
C VAL A 281 4.15 5.68 -13.83
N VAL A 282 3.97 4.39 -13.56
CA VAL A 282 2.90 3.87 -12.71
C VAL A 282 3.47 3.51 -11.35
N ILE A 283 2.86 4.00 -10.29
CA ILE A 283 3.31 3.85 -8.91
C ILE A 283 2.20 3.17 -8.11
N SER A 284 2.58 2.33 -7.15
CA SER A 284 1.65 1.79 -6.16
C SER A 284 2.18 1.99 -4.76
N CYS A 285 1.26 2.17 -3.82
CA CYS A 285 1.53 2.33 -2.40
C CYS A 285 0.67 1.33 -1.61
N GLY A 286 1.31 0.42 -0.90
CA GLY A 286 0.66 -0.58 -0.03
C GLY A 286 1.16 -0.46 1.41
N PRO A 287 0.39 -0.91 2.42
CA PRO A 287 -0.88 -1.63 2.33
C PRO A 287 -2.10 -0.71 2.12
N PRO A 288 -3.26 -1.25 1.69
CA PRO A 288 -3.53 -2.61 1.22
C PRO A 288 -2.71 -2.99 -0.01
N HIS A 289 -2.06 -4.16 0.03
CA HIS A 289 -1.03 -4.54 -0.94
C HIS A 289 -1.54 -4.88 -2.34
N MET A 290 -2.85 -5.08 -2.51
CA MET A 290 -3.44 -5.28 -3.85
C MET A 290 -3.41 -4.02 -4.74
N ALA A 291 -3.04 -2.85 -4.19
CA ALA A 291 -2.64 -1.69 -4.99
C ALA A 291 -1.46 -2.00 -5.93
N HIS A 292 -0.53 -2.85 -5.50
CA HIS A 292 0.58 -3.31 -6.33
C HIS A 292 0.09 -4.12 -7.53
N GLU A 293 -0.92 -4.99 -7.34
CA GLU A 293 -1.52 -5.75 -8.44
C GLU A 293 -2.25 -4.82 -9.42
N ALA A 294 -2.93 -3.77 -8.95
CA ALA A 294 -3.59 -2.79 -9.81
C ALA A 294 -2.57 -2.08 -10.73
N ALA A 295 -1.50 -1.56 -10.15
CA ALA A 295 -0.42 -0.91 -10.88
C ALA A 295 0.26 -1.86 -11.87
N ARG A 296 0.57 -3.09 -11.44
CA ARG A 296 1.15 -4.14 -12.29
C ARG A 296 0.28 -4.44 -13.52
N LEU A 297 -1.05 -4.51 -13.35
CA LEU A 297 -2.00 -4.75 -14.43
C LEU A 297 -2.08 -3.60 -15.44
N VAL A 298 -1.83 -2.36 -15.01
CA VAL A 298 -1.75 -1.19 -15.89
C VAL A 298 -0.40 -1.15 -16.60
N ALA A 299 0.70 -1.28 -15.88
CA ALA A 299 2.05 -1.31 -16.44
C ALA A 299 2.20 -2.36 -17.54
N ARG A 300 1.72 -3.59 -17.33
CA ARG A 300 1.71 -4.64 -18.37
C ARG A 300 0.96 -4.24 -19.64
N ARG A 301 -0.08 -3.41 -19.52
CA ARG A 301 -0.95 -3.02 -20.65
C ARG A 301 -0.47 -1.75 -21.35
N THR A 302 0.17 -0.85 -20.63
CA THR A 302 0.63 0.45 -21.15
C THR A 302 2.09 0.44 -21.52
N GLY A 303 2.88 -0.51 -21.00
CA GLY A 303 4.34 -0.54 -21.14
C GLY A 303 5.07 0.47 -20.24
N LEU A 304 4.36 1.19 -19.38
CA LEU A 304 4.97 2.16 -18.46
C LEU A 304 5.78 1.45 -17.37
N PRO A 305 6.92 2.01 -16.93
CA PRO A 305 7.67 1.49 -15.80
C PRO A 305 6.82 1.46 -14.53
N PHE A 306 6.97 0.39 -13.74
CA PHE A 306 6.20 0.14 -12.53
C PHE A 306 7.06 0.36 -11.28
N VAL A 307 6.68 1.31 -10.43
CA VAL A 307 7.29 1.56 -9.12
C VAL A 307 6.41 0.99 -8.01
N MET A 308 6.97 0.10 -7.20
CA MET A 308 6.30 -0.57 -6.10
C MET A 308 6.78 0.01 -4.77
N ASP A 309 6.00 0.90 -4.13
CA ASP A 309 6.30 1.49 -2.81
C ASP A 309 5.67 0.64 -1.69
N LEU A 310 6.52 -0.19 -1.07
CA LEU A 310 6.21 -1.07 0.06
C LEU A 310 6.42 -0.33 1.38
N ARG A 311 5.33 0.18 1.96
CA ARG A 311 5.36 0.81 3.30
C ARG A 311 5.36 -0.20 4.44
N ASP A 312 4.91 -1.41 4.17
CA ASP A 312 4.91 -2.50 5.15
C ASP A 312 5.32 -3.80 4.46
N PRO A 313 5.91 -4.76 5.18
CA PRO A 313 6.13 -6.09 4.66
C PRO A 313 4.81 -6.72 4.18
N TRP A 314 4.80 -7.35 3.00
CA TRP A 314 3.60 -8.05 2.51
C TRP A 314 3.63 -9.53 2.91
N THR A 315 4.43 -10.37 2.25
CA THR A 315 4.57 -11.77 2.68
C THR A 315 5.31 -11.85 4.00
N LEU A 316 6.25 -10.93 4.25
CA LEU A 316 7.15 -10.91 5.40
C LEU A 316 6.54 -10.28 6.67
N VAL A 317 5.23 -10.02 6.67
CA VAL A 317 4.54 -9.46 7.84
C VAL A 317 4.71 -10.36 9.06
N GLN A 318 4.93 -9.74 10.22
CA GLN A 318 5.21 -10.46 11.47
C GLN A 318 3.95 -10.84 12.23
N ARG A 319 2.90 -10.01 12.17
CA ARG A 319 1.61 -10.28 12.79
C ARG A 319 0.46 -10.01 11.83
N LEU A 320 -0.60 -10.81 11.96
CA LEU A 320 -1.84 -10.65 11.20
C LEU A 320 -3.03 -10.55 12.16
N PRO A 321 -4.08 -9.79 11.81
CA PRO A 321 -5.34 -9.85 12.54
C PRO A 321 -5.82 -11.29 12.66
N GLU A 322 -6.27 -11.68 13.87
CA GLU A 322 -6.60 -13.08 14.19
C GLU A 322 -7.59 -13.68 13.19
N GLY A 323 -8.56 -12.88 12.72
CA GLY A 323 -9.63 -13.31 11.82
C GLY A 323 -9.18 -13.74 10.41
N ILE A 324 -7.98 -13.36 9.98
CA ILE A 324 -7.44 -13.67 8.63
C ILE A 324 -6.11 -14.43 8.68
N ALA A 325 -5.49 -14.53 9.86
CA ALA A 325 -4.21 -15.18 10.07
C ALA A 325 -4.29 -16.68 9.72
N SER A 326 -3.88 -17.03 8.50
CA SER A 326 -4.01 -18.38 7.95
C SER A 326 -2.93 -18.67 6.89
N PRO A 327 -2.62 -19.96 6.63
CA PRO A 327 -1.74 -20.35 5.52
C PRO A 327 -2.22 -19.86 4.15
N VAL A 328 -3.54 -19.78 3.97
CA VAL A 328 -4.17 -19.28 2.75
C VAL A 328 -3.80 -17.81 2.51
N TRP A 329 -3.83 -16.98 3.56
CA TRP A 329 -3.39 -15.59 3.48
C TRP A 329 -1.94 -15.49 2.98
N PHE A 330 -1.03 -16.26 3.58
CA PHE A 330 0.39 -16.25 3.19
C PHE A 330 0.61 -16.80 1.77
N ALA A 331 -0.17 -17.79 1.35
CA ALA A 331 -0.10 -18.33 -0.01
C ALA A 331 -0.49 -17.26 -1.05
N PHE A 332 -1.58 -16.53 -0.82
CA PHE A 332 -1.97 -15.42 -1.69
C PHE A 332 -0.98 -14.26 -1.63
N ALA A 333 -0.53 -13.86 -0.44
CA ALA A 333 0.48 -12.82 -0.26
C ALA A 333 1.72 -13.12 -1.10
N ARG A 334 2.27 -14.34 -0.94
CA ARG A 334 3.43 -14.81 -1.69
C ARG A 334 3.18 -14.85 -3.19
N HIS A 335 2.01 -15.30 -3.63
CA HIS A 335 1.69 -15.37 -5.06
C HIS A 335 1.67 -13.99 -5.71
N TYR A 336 0.95 -13.03 -5.11
CA TYR A 336 0.84 -11.68 -5.66
C TYR A 336 2.11 -10.86 -5.48
N GLU A 337 2.80 -10.97 -4.34
CA GLU A 337 4.09 -10.31 -4.09
C GLU A 337 5.13 -10.76 -5.11
N ARG A 338 5.27 -12.09 -5.35
CA ARG A 338 6.21 -12.61 -6.36
C ARG A 338 5.96 -12.01 -7.74
N ARG A 339 4.68 -11.87 -8.14
CA ARG A 339 4.30 -11.31 -9.44
C ARG A 339 4.57 -9.81 -9.53
N ALA A 340 4.24 -9.06 -8.49
CA ALA A 340 4.52 -7.62 -8.41
C ALA A 340 6.02 -7.34 -8.42
N VAL A 341 6.78 -8.03 -7.57
CA VAL A 341 8.24 -7.92 -7.49
C VAL A 341 8.87 -8.26 -8.83
N ALA A 342 8.43 -9.35 -9.50
CA ALA A 342 8.99 -9.75 -10.78
C ALA A 342 8.92 -8.64 -11.85
N GLU A 343 7.87 -7.82 -11.84
CA GLU A 343 7.56 -6.85 -12.90
C GLU A 343 7.81 -5.39 -12.55
N ALA A 344 8.01 -5.07 -11.27
CA ALA A 344 8.31 -3.72 -10.83
C ALA A 344 9.65 -3.25 -11.37
N SER A 345 9.70 -2.19 -12.17
CA SER A 345 10.96 -1.57 -12.62
C SER A 345 11.79 -1.05 -11.44
N LEU A 346 11.14 -0.64 -10.35
CA LEU A 346 11.77 -0.22 -9.09
C LEU A 346 10.89 -0.65 -7.91
N ILE A 347 11.54 -1.13 -6.85
CA ILE A 347 10.90 -1.52 -5.61
C ILE A 347 11.47 -0.63 -4.51
N VAL A 348 10.59 0.09 -3.83
CA VAL A 348 10.93 1.01 -2.76
C VAL A 348 10.45 0.36 -1.47
N ALA A 349 11.38 0.02 -0.58
CA ALA A 349 11.05 -0.34 0.79
C ALA A 349 11.16 0.92 1.66
N ASN A 350 10.28 1.06 2.65
CA ASN A 350 10.35 2.19 3.59
C ASN A 350 11.41 2.02 4.70
N THR A 351 12.13 0.90 4.77
CA THR A 351 13.20 0.69 5.74
C THR A 351 14.36 -0.10 5.12
N ASP A 352 15.57 0.12 5.61
CA ASP A 352 16.75 -0.67 5.23
C ASP A 352 16.59 -2.16 5.58
N PRO A 353 16.10 -2.57 6.76
CA PRO A 353 15.83 -3.98 7.06
C PRO A 353 14.89 -4.64 6.06
N LEU A 354 13.75 -4.02 5.74
CA LEU A 354 12.81 -4.59 4.77
C LEU A 354 13.47 -4.72 3.39
N ARG A 355 14.20 -3.69 2.92
CA ARG A 355 14.96 -3.77 1.67
C ARG A 355 15.93 -4.94 1.68
N ASN A 356 16.72 -5.08 2.74
CA ASN A 356 17.80 -6.07 2.82
C ASN A 356 17.23 -7.50 2.84
N VAL A 357 16.17 -7.74 3.60
CA VAL A 357 15.47 -9.05 3.61
C VAL A 357 14.85 -9.33 2.24
N MET A 358 14.19 -8.35 1.63
CA MET A 358 13.61 -8.48 0.29
C MET A 358 14.67 -8.79 -0.77
N ARG A 359 15.85 -8.17 -0.72
CA ARG A 359 16.98 -8.48 -1.61
C ARG A 359 17.46 -9.92 -1.44
N GLY A 360 17.46 -10.43 -0.21
CA GLY A 360 17.80 -11.82 0.08
C GLY A 360 16.79 -12.82 -0.49
N VAL A 361 15.50 -12.53 -0.34
CA VAL A 361 14.39 -13.37 -0.84
C VAL A 361 14.27 -13.32 -2.37
N TYR A 362 14.44 -12.13 -2.94
CA TYR A 362 14.23 -11.83 -4.36
C TYR A 362 15.53 -11.38 -5.03
N ARG A 363 16.53 -12.27 -5.04
CA ARG A 363 17.89 -11.96 -5.55
C ARG A 363 17.90 -11.39 -6.98
N SER A 364 17.04 -11.90 -7.86
CA SER A 364 16.92 -11.41 -9.24
C SER A 364 16.40 -9.98 -9.37
N ALA A 365 15.80 -9.44 -8.31
CA ALA A 365 15.29 -8.08 -8.24
C ALA A 365 16.14 -7.17 -7.33
N ALA A 366 17.26 -7.65 -6.79
CA ALA A 366 17.98 -6.94 -5.74
C ALA A 366 18.56 -5.59 -6.20
N ASN A 367 19.00 -5.51 -7.46
CA ASN A 367 19.56 -4.30 -8.09
C ASN A 367 18.55 -3.18 -8.32
N ARG A 368 17.25 -3.50 -8.30
CA ARG A 368 16.15 -2.54 -8.46
C ARG A 368 15.40 -2.27 -7.16
N MET A 369 16.00 -2.59 -6.01
CA MET A 369 15.43 -2.32 -4.69
C MET A 369 16.19 -1.18 -4.02
N ILE A 370 15.47 -0.15 -3.56
CA ILE A 370 16.01 0.95 -2.76
C ILE A 370 15.28 1.05 -1.42
N ALA A 371 15.91 1.70 -0.44
CA ALA A 371 15.24 2.07 0.81
C ALA A 371 14.97 3.57 0.76
N VAL A 372 13.73 3.97 1.01
CA VAL A 372 13.33 5.36 1.17
C VAL A 372 12.47 5.45 2.43
N PRO A 373 13.10 5.67 3.59
CA PRO A 373 12.41 5.95 4.84
C PRO A 373 11.37 7.07 4.73
N ASN A 374 10.49 7.12 5.74
CA ASN A 374 9.80 8.37 6.02
C ASN A 374 10.84 9.38 6.56
N GLY A 375 10.45 10.64 6.66
CA GLY A 375 11.32 11.69 7.18
C GLY A 375 10.53 12.73 7.98
N CYS A 376 11.26 13.56 8.71
CA CYS A 376 10.78 14.74 9.40
C CYS A 376 10.22 15.73 8.37
N ASP A 377 9.03 16.23 8.67
CA ASP A 377 8.40 17.25 7.86
C ASP A 377 9.08 18.61 8.07
N GLU A 378 9.02 19.47 7.05
CA GLU A 378 9.54 20.85 7.13
C GLU A 378 8.53 21.83 7.75
N GLU A 379 7.32 21.33 8.10
CA GLU A 379 6.32 22.18 8.72
C GLU A 379 6.73 22.57 10.14
N PRO A 380 6.53 23.84 10.54
CA PRO A 380 6.95 24.31 11.84
C PRO A 380 6.20 23.58 12.95
N VAL A 381 6.96 23.13 13.96
CA VAL A 381 6.42 22.63 15.22
C VAL A 381 6.45 23.74 16.29
N PRO A 382 5.61 23.65 17.33
CA PRO A 382 5.71 24.55 18.47
C PRO A 382 7.11 24.53 19.07
N ALA A 383 7.60 25.69 19.52
CA ALA A 383 8.90 25.77 20.19
C ALA A 383 8.92 24.92 21.46
N SER A 384 10.02 24.20 21.67
CA SER A 384 10.25 23.44 22.90
C SER A 384 10.24 24.34 24.13
N GLN A 385 9.64 23.84 25.20
CA GLN A 385 9.48 24.53 26.48
C GLN A 385 10.37 23.86 27.52
N HIS A 386 11.45 24.54 27.89
CA HIS A 386 12.42 24.04 28.87
C HIS A 386 11.91 24.32 30.29
N GLY A 387 11.13 23.38 30.83
CA GLY A 387 10.59 23.45 32.19
C GLY A 387 11.60 23.04 33.27
N ARG A 388 11.30 23.32 34.54
CA ARG A 388 12.10 22.81 35.68
C ARG A 388 11.86 21.31 35.93
N ARG A 389 10.64 20.84 35.69
CA ARG A 389 10.23 19.43 35.85
C ARG A 389 10.81 18.59 34.72
N PHE A 390 11.41 17.46 35.06
CA PHE A 390 11.86 16.46 34.10
C PHE A 390 10.66 15.61 33.65
N VAL A 391 10.22 15.79 32.40
CA VAL A 391 9.05 15.09 31.86
C VAL A 391 9.45 14.13 30.75
N ILE A 392 9.11 12.86 30.91
CA ILE A 392 9.17 11.85 29.85
C ILE A 392 7.78 11.80 29.20
N ALA A 393 7.67 12.09 27.90
CA ALA A 393 6.39 12.11 27.21
C ALA A 393 6.27 11.09 26.08
N TYR A 394 5.06 10.56 25.89
CA TYR A 394 4.67 9.70 24.78
C TYR A 394 3.35 10.18 24.19
N ALA A 395 3.29 10.35 22.87
CA ALA A 395 2.05 10.63 22.14
C ALA A 395 1.72 9.55 21.09
N GLY A 396 0.53 8.99 21.17
CA GLY A 396 -0.07 8.04 20.24
C GLY A 396 -0.79 6.90 20.97
N SER A 397 -1.19 5.88 20.24
CA SER A 397 -1.84 4.72 20.85
C SER A 397 -0.80 3.74 21.42
N ILE A 398 -1.04 3.21 22.60
CA ILE A 398 -0.38 2.00 23.12
C ILE A 398 -1.35 0.87 22.81
N TYR A 399 -1.06 0.13 21.74
CA TYR A 399 -1.74 -1.10 21.38
C TYR A 399 -0.68 -2.19 21.29
N LEU A 400 -1.10 -3.45 21.51
CA LEU A 400 -0.39 -4.72 21.29
C LEU A 400 1.14 -4.59 21.22
N ASP A 401 1.81 -5.14 22.23
CA ASP A 401 3.26 -5.37 22.31
C ASP A 401 4.14 -4.18 22.74
N ARG A 402 3.56 -2.98 22.92
CA ARG A 402 4.29 -1.81 23.44
C ARG A 402 4.34 -1.76 24.98
N ASP A 403 5.09 -2.67 25.61
CA ASP A 403 5.15 -2.79 27.07
C ASP A 403 5.82 -1.55 27.73
N PRO A 404 5.11 -0.79 28.59
CA PRO A 404 5.68 0.35 29.31
C PRO A 404 6.37 -0.05 30.63
N ARG A 405 6.25 -1.29 31.10
CA ARG A 405 6.82 -1.73 32.40
C ARG A 405 8.33 -1.51 32.50
N PRO A 406 9.16 -1.79 31.47
CA PRO A 406 10.59 -1.51 31.57
C PRO A 406 10.89 -0.04 31.85
N LEU A 407 10.15 0.88 31.22
CA LEU A 407 10.27 2.31 31.47
C LEU A 407 9.87 2.66 32.91
N PHE A 408 8.77 2.11 33.41
CA PHE A 408 8.32 2.38 34.78
C PHE A 408 9.30 1.85 35.83
N ARG A 409 9.85 0.66 35.63
CA ARG A 409 10.87 0.08 36.53
C ARG A 409 12.13 0.94 36.58
N ALA A 410 12.66 1.34 35.43
CA ALA A 410 13.84 2.19 35.37
C ALA A 410 13.59 3.57 36.00
N ALA A 411 12.40 4.14 35.77
CA ALA A 411 12.03 5.41 36.38
C ALA A 411 11.80 5.30 37.90
N ALA A 412 11.28 4.17 38.39
CA ALA A 412 11.12 3.92 39.82
C ALA A 412 12.46 3.86 40.55
N GLN A 413 13.49 3.27 39.93
CA GLN A 413 14.87 3.31 40.44
C GLN A 413 15.36 4.75 40.57
N LEU A 414 15.23 5.55 39.51
CA LEU A 414 15.60 6.98 39.53
C LEU A 414 14.90 7.77 40.63
N VAL A 415 13.58 7.65 40.72
CA VAL A 415 12.77 8.35 41.73
C VAL A 415 13.20 7.96 43.14
N THR A 416 13.43 6.67 43.39
CA THR A 416 13.80 6.15 44.71
C THR A 416 15.21 6.59 45.12
N GLU A 417 16.19 6.44 44.24
CA GLU A 417 17.59 6.76 44.53
C GLU A 417 17.84 8.26 44.70
N ARG A 418 17.06 9.10 44.00
CA ARG A 418 17.19 10.56 44.08
C ARG A 418 16.18 11.23 45.01
N GLY A 419 15.21 10.49 45.54
CA GLY A 419 14.14 11.03 46.39
C GLY A 419 13.26 12.05 45.67
N LEU A 420 12.93 11.81 44.40
CA LEU A 420 12.21 12.78 43.57
C LEU A 420 10.73 12.88 43.92
N SER A 421 10.19 14.09 43.87
CA SER A 421 8.76 14.36 44.00
C SER A 421 8.05 14.43 42.62
N PRO A 422 6.71 14.28 42.56
CA PRO A 422 5.95 14.43 41.31
C PRO A 422 6.05 15.82 40.64
N SER A 423 6.45 16.85 41.39
CA SER A 423 6.71 18.19 40.85
C SER A 423 8.06 18.29 40.12
N GLU A 424 8.98 17.35 40.37
CA GLU A 424 10.32 17.33 39.79
C GLU A 424 10.45 16.31 38.65
N PHE A 425 9.68 15.23 38.70
CA PHE A 425 9.69 14.16 37.70
C PHE A 425 8.27 13.74 37.29
N GLY A 426 8.09 13.32 36.03
CA GLY A 426 6.84 12.71 35.58
C GLY A 426 6.94 11.98 34.25
N ILE A 427 6.03 11.03 34.05
CA ILE A 427 5.82 10.34 32.79
C ILE A 427 4.41 10.64 32.29
N GLU A 428 4.28 11.19 31.09
CA GLU A 428 3.01 11.62 30.53
C GLU A 428 2.71 10.90 29.22
N PHE A 429 1.51 10.32 29.11
CA PHE A 429 1.03 9.65 27.90
C PHE A 429 -0.17 10.39 27.33
N MET A 430 -0.19 10.64 26.02
CA MET A 430 -1.35 11.18 25.31
C MET A 430 -1.77 10.24 24.18
N GLY A 431 -3.04 9.84 24.13
CA GLY A 431 -3.59 9.04 23.02
C GLY A 431 -4.50 7.92 23.50
N ASP A 432 -4.71 6.91 22.64
CA ASP A 432 -5.44 5.70 23.06
C ASP A 432 -4.47 4.78 23.78
N VAL A 433 -4.15 5.18 25.02
CA VAL A 433 -3.18 4.56 25.93
C VAL A 433 -3.87 3.94 27.14
N ARG A 434 -5.19 3.74 27.09
CA ARG A 434 -5.97 3.41 28.29
C ARG A 434 -5.70 2.02 28.83
N THR A 435 -5.26 1.08 27.99
CA THR A 435 -4.92 -0.27 28.44
C THR A 435 -3.76 -0.87 27.64
N PHE A 436 -2.93 -1.66 28.32
CA PHE A 436 -1.98 -2.59 27.73
C PHE A 436 -2.38 -4.01 28.15
N ASP A 437 -2.55 -4.94 27.19
CA ASP A 437 -3.08 -6.30 27.44
C ASP A 437 -4.41 -6.36 28.23
N GLY A 438 -5.21 -5.30 28.15
CA GLY A 438 -6.47 -5.16 28.89
C GLY A 438 -6.32 -4.66 30.33
N VAL A 439 -5.10 -4.36 30.78
CA VAL A 439 -4.79 -3.76 32.08
C VAL A 439 -4.63 -2.24 31.91
N PRO A 440 -5.29 -1.40 32.72
CA PRO A 440 -5.09 0.05 32.69
C PRO A 440 -3.64 0.45 32.95
N ILE A 441 -3.14 1.48 32.24
CA ILE A 441 -1.77 1.97 32.43
C ILE A 441 -1.54 2.45 33.86
N GLU A 442 -2.56 3.06 34.48
CA GLU A 442 -2.52 3.52 35.86
C GLU A 442 -2.36 2.35 36.84
N GLN A 443 -2.96 1.20 36.53
CA GLN A 443 -2.77 -0.01 37.32
C GLN A 443 -1.34 -0.55 37.16
N ILE A 444 -0.80 -0.59 35.94
CA ILE A 444 0.59 -1.00 35.69
C ILE A 444 1.56 -0.05 36.42
N ALA A 445 1.32 1.26 36.36
CA ALA A 445 2.10 2.25 37.08
C ALA A 445 2.06 2.01 38.59
N ARG A 446 0.90 1.68 39.17
CA ARG A 446 0.77 1.33 40.58
C ARG A 446 1.55 0.07 40.95
N GLU A 447 1.46 -0.98 40.14
CA GLU A 447 2.19 -2.24 40.35
C GLU A 447 3.71 -2.03 40.34
N GLU A 448 4.21 -1.08 39.55
CA GLU A 448 5.63 -0.71 39.46
C GLU A 448 6.02 0.46 40.39
N GLY A 449 5.15 0.89 41.31
CA GLY A 449 5.44 1.95 42.30
C GLY A 449 5.47 3.39 41.76
N MET A 450 4.90 3.62 40.57
CA MET A 450 4.98 4.88 39.82
C MET A 450 3.64 5.63 39.68
N GLU A 451 2.59 5.23 40.42
CA GLU A 451 1.24 5.81 40.33
C GLU A 451 1.21 7.34 40.42
N ALA A 452 1.95 7.93 41.37
CA ALA A 452 1.98 9.38 41.58
C ALA A 452 2.72 10.16 40.48
N PHE A 453 3.47 9.46 39.62
CA PHE A 453 4.35 10.06 38.61
C PHE A 453 3.85 9.87 37.18
N VAL A 454 2.88 8.98 36.96
CA VAL A 454 2.34 8.66 35.63
C VAL A 454 1.00 9.35 35.41
N GLN A 455 0.85 10.03 34.28
CA GLN A 455 -0.40 10.68 33.88
C GLN A 455 -0.78 10.29 32.46
N THR A 456 -2.07 10.05 32.22
CA THR A 456 -2.61 9.73 30.89
C THR A 456 -3.61 10.79 30.45
N TYR A 457 -3.58 11.09 29.15
CA TYR A 457 -4.43 12.06 28.48
C TYR A 457 -5.12 11.39 27.27
N PRO A 458 -6.39 11.72 26.99
CA PRO A 458 -7.09 11.18 25.83
C PRO A 458 -6.45 11.66 24.51
N PRO A 459 -6.76 11.00 23.36
CA PRO A 459 -6.36 11.50 22.06
C PRO A 459 -6.83 12.93 21.82
N ARG A 460 -5.95 13.78 21.27
CA ARG A 460 -6.23 15.18 20.94
C ARG A 460 -5.88 15.49 19.48
N PRO A 461 -6.38 16.61 18.92
CA PRO A 461 -5.96 17.07 17.60
C PRO A 461 -4.45 17.23 17.49
N ARG A 462 -3.90 17.11 16.27
CA ARG A 462 -2.45 17.11 16.02
C ARG A 462 -1.74 18.31 16.62
N ALA A 463 -2.31 19.52 16.51
CA ALA A 463 -1.71 20.73 17.07
C ALA A 463 -1.53 20.65 18.60
N GLU A 464 -2.54 20.14 19.32
CA GLU A 464 -2.45 19.93 20.76
C GLU A 464 -1.46 18.82 21.14
N ALA A 465 -1.38 17.76 20.33
CA ALA A 465 -0.38 16.71 20.53
C ALA A 465 1.05 17.23 20.32
N LEU A 466 1.29 18.10 19.34
CA LEU A 466 2.60 18.75 19.16
C LEU A 466 2.93 19.69 20.32
N ALA A 467 1.96 20.47 20.82
CA ALA A 467 2.14 21.30 22.01
C ALA A 467 2.40 20.47 23.28
N PHE A 468 1.80 19.28 23.38
CA PHE A 468 2.08 18.32 24.44
C PHE A 468 3.54 17.85 24.38
N LEU A 469 4.02 17.43 23.20
CA LEU A 469 5.39 16.98 22.97
C LEU A 469 6.43 18.08 23.23
N ALA A 470 6.11 19.33 22.90
CA ALA A 470 7.01 20.47 23.10
C ALA A 470 7.39 20.72 24.58
N ARG A 471 6.62 20.20 25.54
CA ARG A 471 6.88 20.34 26.98
C ARG A 471 7.77 19.24 27.55
N ALA A 472 8.10 18.23 26.75
CA ALA A 472 8.82 17.07 27.19
C ALA A 472 10.32 17.37 27.28
N THR A 473 10.95 16.86 28.34
CA THR A 473 12.40 16.81 28.47
C THR A 473 12.96 15.62 27.69
N THR A 474 12.27 14.48 27.76
CA THR A 474 12.58 13.26 27.03
C THR A 474 11.33 12.79 26.30
N LEU A 475 11.46 12.41 25.04
CA LEU A 475 10.41 11.78 24.24
C LEU A 475 10.70 10.30 24.11
N VAL A 476 9.77 9.46 24.55
CA VAL A 476 9.95 8.00 24.53
C VAL A 476 9.17 7.36 23.39
N ILE A 477 9.79 6.45 22.65
CA ILE A 477 9.11 5.54 21.73
C ILE A 477 9.23 4.10 22.20
N LEU A 478 8.13 3.38 22.01
CA LEU A 478 7.97 1.96 22.36
C LEU A 478 7.72 1.18 21.05
N PRO A 479 8.77 0.89 20.24
CA PRO A 479 8.67 0.15 18.99
C PRO A 479 8.86 -1.38 19.13
N GLN A 480 8.62 -1.96 20.31
CA GLN A 480 8.81 -3.39 20.54
C GLN A 480 8.00 -4.25 19.56
N ASP A 481 8.50 -5.45 19.26
CA ASP A 481 7.92 -6.41 18.30
C ASP A 481 7.74 -5.85 16.87
N SER A 482 8.62 -4.93 16.44
CA SER A 482 8.60 -4.32 15.11
C SER A 482 9.98 -4.28 14.44
N ASP A 483 10.46 -5.42 13.93
CA ASP A 483 11.84 -5.51 13.43
C ASP A 483 12.07 -4.74 12.12
N MET A 484 11.02 -4.63 11.28
CA MET A 484 11.14 -4.11 9.91
C MET A 484 10.40 -2.81 9.64
N ALA A 485 9.69 -2.26 10.63
CA ALA A 485 8.89 -1.05 10.46
C ALA A 485 9.32 0.05 11.43
N ILE A 486 9.22 1.30 10.97
CA ILE A 486 9.52 2.49 11.77
C ILE A 486 8.20 3.19 12.09
N PRO A 487 7.82 3.34 13.37
CA PRO A 487 6.62 4.10 13.73
C PRO A 487 6.73 5.56 13.27
N ALA A 488 5.72 6.07 12.55
CA ALA A 488 5.77 7.42 11.99
C ALA A 488 5.99 8.55 13.02
N LYS A 489 5.54 8.32 14.27
CA LYS A 489 5.70 9.29 15.38
C LYS A 489 7.14 9.65 15.70
N ILE A 490 8.11 8.80 15.36
CA ILE A 490 9.52 9.09 15.63
C ILE A 490 9.97 10.37 14.92
N PHE A 491 9.47 10.61 13.71
CA PHE A 491 9.80 11.80 12.92
C PHE A 491 9.13 13.06 13.46
N ASP A 492 8.02 12.94 14.17
CA ASP A 492 7.46 14.07 14.94
C ASP A 492 8.33 14.37 16.16
N TYR A 493 8.90 13.35 16.81
CA TYR A 493 9.67 13.54 18.04
C TYR A 493 11.06 14.13 17.78
N MET A 494 11.68 13.73 16.67
CA MET A 494 12.97 14.25 16.21
C MET A 494 13.00 15.77 16.00
N GLN A 495 11.83 16.42 15.87
CA GLN A 495 11.69 17.85 15.62
C GLN A 495 11.75 18.71 16.89
N PHE A 496 11.77 18.11 18.08
CA PHE A 496 11.81 18.83 19.35
C PHE A 496 13.21 18.81 19.99
N ASP A 497 13.53 19.86 20.75
CA ASP A 497 14.71 19.96 21.62
C ASP A 497 14.58 19.05 22.87
N ALA A 498 14.34 17.75 22.66
CA ALA A 498 14.12 16.76 23.71
C ALA A 498 14.92 15.48 23.43
N TRP A 499 15.39 14.80 24.48
CA TRP A 499 16.13 13.55 24.30
C TRP A 499 15.19 12.49 23.73
N LEU A 500 15.56 11.85 22.63
CA LEU A 500 14.79 10.74 22.08
C LEU A 500 15.25 9.44 22.74
N LEU A 501 14.36 8.81 23.49
CA LEU A 501 14.56 7.49 24.08
C LEU A 501 13.77 6.44 23.29
N ALA A 502 14.43 5.40 22.81
CA ALA A 502 13.82 4.32 22.04
C ALA A 502 14.06 2.96 22.71
N LEU A 503 12.97 2.30 23.11
CA LEU A 503 13.00 0.92 23.62
C LEU A 503 12.91 -0.05 22.44
N ALA A 504 14.02 -0.27 21.74
CA ALA A 504 14.07 -0.99 20.49
C ALA A 504 15.00 -2.20 20.57
N GLU A 505 14.57 -3.32 19.99
CA GLU A 505 15.37 -4.54 19.87
C GLU A 505 16.59 -4.32 18.97
N ASP A 506 17.67 -5.04 19.25
CA ASP A 506 18.90 -5.01 18.46
C ASP A 506 18.63 -5.40 17.00
N GLY A 507 19.16 -4.60 16.07
CA GLY A 507 19.01 -4.84 14.64
C GLY A 507 17.62 -4.49 14.07
N SER A 508 16.68 -4.02 14.89
CA SER A 508 15.39 -3.51 14.43
C SER A 508 15.53 -2.27 13.52
N ALA A 509 14.48 -1.96 12.76
CA ALA A 509 14.46 -0.80 11.88
C ALA A 509 14.62 0.54 12.62
N VAL A 510 14.13 0.62 13.86
CA VAL A 510 14.32 1.81 14.69
C VAL A 510 15.75 1.92 15.19
N GLU A 511 16.35 0.82 15.67
CA GLU A 511 17.76 0.83 16.08
C GLU A 511 18.67 1.23 14.91
N GLN A 512 18.48 0.65 13.72
CA GLN A 512 19.29 0.98 12.55
C GLN A 512 19.10 2.43 12.09
N LEU A 513 17.88 2.98 12.20
CA LEU A 513 17.60 4.38 11.86
C LEU A 513 18.34 5.34 12.81
N LEU A 514 18.34 5.04 14.10
CA LEU A 514 18.91 5.88 15.15
C LEU A 514 20.40 5.64 15.38
N ARG A 515 20.99 4.63 14.74
CA ARG A 515 22.41 4.31 14.87
C ARG A 515 23.31 5.48 14.48
N GLY A 516 24.22 5.83 15.39
CA GLY A 516 25.12 6.98 15.21
C GLY A 516 24.41 8.34 15.30
N SER A 517 23.28 8.40 16.00
CA SER A 517 22.62 9.64 16.39
C SER A 517 22.82 9.91 17.89
N SER A 518 22.31 11.05 18.38
CA SER A 518 22.29 11.39 19.81
C SER A 518 21.14 10.74 20.60
N ALA A 519 20.30 9.93 19.94
CA ALA A 519 19.20 9.23 20.60
C ALA A 519 19.70 8.12 21.53
N ASP A 520 18.98 7.92 22.64
CA ASP A 520 19.18 6.80 23.55
C ASP A 520 18.40 5.59 23.02
N VAL A 521 19.11 4.57 22.52
CA VAL A 521 18.50 3.34 22.03
C VAL A 521 18.88 2.20 22.97
N VAL A 522 17.87 1.55 23.54
CA VAL A 522 18.05 0.53 24.58
C VAL A 522 17.12 -0.65 24.32
N PRO A 523 17.61 -1.91 24.41
CA PRO A 523 16.74 -3.08 24.43
C PRO A 523 15.71 -3.01 25.56
N PRO A 524 14.45 -3.44 25.35
CA PRO A 524 13.40 -3.36 26.37
C PRO A 524 13.69 -4.14 27.65
N ASP A 525 14.54 -5.16 27.60
CA ASP A 525 14.94 -6.00 28.74
C ASP A 525 16.13 -5.43 29.54
N ALA A 526 16.85 -4.45 29.00
CA ALA A 526 18.02 -3.83 29.63
C ALA A 526 17.64 -2.71 30.62
N VAL A 527 16.83 -3.04 31.63
CA VAL A 527 16.25 -2.07 32.59
C VAL A 527 17.32 -1.27 33.34
N ASP A 528 18.43 -1.88 33.75
CA ASP A 528 19.49 -1.18 34.49
C ASP A 528 20.22 -0.16 33.60
N THR A 529 20.39 -0.48 32.31
CA THR A 529 20.96 0.46 31.33
C THR A 529 20.01 1.63 31.10
N LEU A 530 18.71 1.34 31.00
CA LEU A 530 17.67 2.36 30.89
C LEU A 530 17.67 3.28 32.12
N ALA A 531 17.76 2.74 33.33
CA ALA A 531 17.84 3.53 34.55
C ALA A 531 19.08 4.43 34.56
N GLY A 532 20.26 3.90 34.22
CA GLY A 532 21.49 4.68 34.10
C GLY A 532 21.38 5.84 33.10
N LEU A 533 20.71 5.63 31.97
CA LEU A 533 20.45 6.69 30.99
C LEU A 533 19.47 7.73 31.52
N LEU A 534 18.40 7.32 32.19
CA LEU A 534 17.48 8.26 32.84
C LEU A 534 18.20 9.11 33.90
N HIS A 535 19.10 8.52 34.70
CA HIS A 535 19.97 9.25 35.63
C HIS A 535 20.84 10.27 34.91
N LEU A 536 21.49 9.86 33.82
CA LEU A 536 22.34 10.75 33.02
C LEU A 536 21.52 11.94 32.49
N ARG A 537 20.41 11.69 31.80
CA ARG A 537 19.58 12.77 31.22
C ARG A 537 18.99 13.68 32.29
N TYR A 538 18.59 13.12 33.43
CA TYR A 538 18.13 13.93 34.57
C TYR A 538 19.23 14.87 35.09
N LEU A 539 20.47 14.40 35.25
CA LEU A 539 21.58 15.26 35.68
C LEU A 539 21.92 16.33 34.64
N GLN A 540 21.87 15.99 33.35
CA GLN A 540 22.08 16.96 32.27
C GLN A 540 21.02 18.05 32.27
N HIS A 541 19.75 17.66 32.45
CA HIS A 541 18.63 18.60 32.62
C HIS A 541 18.85 19.57 33.79
N LEU A 542 19.32 19.06 34.94
CA LEU A 542 19.65 19.92 36.10
C LEU A 542 20.79 20.91 35.80
N ARG A 543 21.71 20.57 34.90
CA ARG A 543 22.77 21.47 34.42
C ARG A 543 22.31 22.44 33.32
N GLY A 544 21.07 22.33 32.86
CA GLY A 544 20.53 23.14 31.77
C GLY A 544 21.05 22.73 30.38
N GLU A 545 21.55 21.49 30.25
CA GLU A 545 21.95 20.92 28.97
C GLU A 545 20.71 20.42 28.20
N TRP A 546 20.70 20.66 26.88
CA TRP A 546 19.63 20.23 25.98
C TRP A 546 20.21 19.58 24.74
N PRO A 547 19.55 18.56 24.17
CA PRO A 547 20.03 17.92 22.96
C PRO A 547 19.80 18.81 21.73
N VAL A 548 20.67 18.65 20.74
CA VAL A 548 20.41 19.14 19.38
C VAL A 548 19.31 18.29 18.75
N ARG A 549 18.39 18.92 18.02
CA ARG A 549 17.28 18.23 17.34
C ARG A 549 17.84 17.24 16.35
N LEU A 550 17.34 16.01 16.41
CA LEU A 550 17.70 14.98 15.43
C LEU A 550 17.28 15.40 14.01
N ALA A 551 16.18 16.14 13.87
CA ALA A 551 15.68 16.60 12.57
C ALA A 551 16.65 17.54 11.81
N GLU A 552 17.67 18.12 12.46
CA GLU A 552 18.72 18.89 11.79
C GLU A 552 19.64 18.01 10.94
N ASP A 553 19.73 16.72 11.24
CA ASP A 553 20.47 15.77 10.41
C ASP A 553 19.72 15.52 9.09
N PRO A 554 20.32 15.83 7.92
CA PRO A 554 19.69 15.64 6.62
C PRO A 554 19.24 14.20 6.36
N ARG A 555 19.85 13.20 7.03
CA ARG A 555 19.44 11.78 6.94
C ARG A 555 17.97 11.58 7.29
N TYR A 556 17.42 12.39 8.19
CA TYR A 556 16.03 12.29 8.62
C TYR A 556 15.10 13.25 7.89
N SER A 557 15.60 14.10 6.99
CA SER A 557 14.76 15.05 6.24
C SER A 557 13.83 14.35 5.25
N ARG A 558 12.54 14.69 5.25
CA ARG A 558 11.61 14.20 4.23
C ARG A 558 12.02 14.67 2.83
N ARG A 559 12.57 15.87 2.69
CA ARG A 559 13.05 16.41 1.40
C ARG A 559 14.13 15.52 0.83
N GLU A 560 15.10 15.11 1.64
CA GLU A 560 16.17 14.22 1.19
C GLU A 560 15.63 12.85 0.76
N GLN A 561 14.71 12.28 1.53
CA GLN A 561 14.05 11.02 1.16
C GLN A 561 13.22 11.14 -0.13
N ALA A 562 12.54 12.27 -0.33
CA ALA A 562 11.80 12.55 -1.55
C ALA A 562 12.75 12.72 -2.76
N THR A 563 13.85 13.46 -2.61
CA THR A 563 14.88 13.62 -3.64
C THR A 563 15.40 12.26 -4.09
N ARG A 564 15.74 11.38 -3.15
CA ARG A 564 16.20 10.02 -3.45
C ARG A 564 15.16 9.22 -4.26
N LEU A 565 13.89 9.31 -3.89
CA LEU A 565 12.82 8.62 -4.60
C LEU A 565 12.61 9.17 -6.01
N PHE A 566 12.45 10.48 -6.16
CA PHE A 566 12.13 11.09 -7.46
C PHE A 566 13.30 11.03 -8.44
N THR A 567 14.55 11.10 -7.96
CA THR A 567 15.73 10.86 -8.79
C THR A 567 15.69 9.44 -9.40
N ALA A 568 15.31 8.43 -8.61
CA ALA A 568 15.17 7.06 -9.11
C ALA A 568 13.98 6.92 -10.09
N ILE A 569 12.87 7.62 -9.84
CA ILE A 569 11.69 7.63 -10.74
C ILE A 569 12.02 8.29 -12.08
N GLU A 570 12.73 9.41 -12.07
CA GLU A 570 13.13 10.17 -13.26
C GLU A 570 14.11 9.39 -14.14
N ALA A 571 15.06 8.69 -13.51
CA ALA A 571 15.95 7.78 -14.21
C ALA A 571 15.18 6.69 -14.99
N LEU A 572 14.08 6.17 -14.43
CA LEU A 572 13.20 5.22 -15.14
C LEU A 572 12.38 5.88 -16.26
N ALA A 573 11.99 7.14 -16.07
CA ALA A 573 11.23 7.91 -17.06
C ALA A 573 12.09 8.41 -18.24
N GLY A 574 13.43 8.23 -18.18
CA GLY A 574 14.36 8.74 -19.18
C GLY A 574 14.50 10.27 -19.14
N ILE A 575 14.22 10.89 -17.99
CA ILE A 575 14.36 12.34 -17.79
C ILE A 575 15.78 12.58 -17.25
N PRO A 576 16.57 13.48 -17.87
CA PRO A 576 17.89 13.81 -17.37
C PRO A 576 17.81 14.38 -15.94
N PRO A 577 18.78 14.08 -15.07
CA PRO A 577 18.77 14.56 -13.70
C PRO A 577 18.71 16.09 -13.69
N GLN A 578 17.77 16.65 -12.92
CA GLN A 578 17.81 18.07 -12.59
C GLN A 578 19.08 18.31 -11.78
N ILE A 579 20.04 19.02 -12.36
CA ILE A 579 21.20 19.52 -11.64
C ILE A 579 20.61 20.48 -10.59
N ALA A 580 20.75 20.15 -9.31
CA ALA A 580 20.46 21.11 -8.26
C ALA A 580 21.39 22.29 -8.50
N GLU A 581 20.85 23.48 -8.81
CA GLU A 581 21.65 24.70 -8.76
C GLU A 581 22.23 24.76 -7.35
N GLU A 582 23.57 24.71 -7.25
CA GLU A 582 24.25 24.97 -5.98
C GLU A 582 23.68 26.28 -5.44
N PRO A 583 23.33 26.36 -4.15
CA PRO A 583 22.88 27.61 -3.57
C PRO A 583 23.97 28.64 -3.86
N THR A 584 23.67 29.62 -4.71
CA THR A 584 24.55 30.74 -4.98
C THR A 584 24.95 31.31 -3.64
N LEU A 585 26.22 31.08 -3.25
CA LEU A 585 26.87 31.80 -2.18
C LEU A 585 26.81 33.27 -2.58
N ALA A 586 25.77 33.95 -2.11
CA ALA A 586 25.73 35.39 -2.09
C ALA A 586 26.85 35.82 -1.15
N CYS A 587 28.05 36.05 -1.71
CA CYS A 587 29.06 36.84 -1.06
C CYS A 587 28.42 38.19 -0.75
N ALA A 588 28.06 38.41 0.50
CA ALA A 588 27.72 39.72 1.01
C ALA A 588 28.98 40.59 0.93
N ALA A 589 29.12 41.32 -0.17
CA ALA A 589 30.00 42.46 -0.25
C ALA A 589 29.21 43.69 0.19
N SER A 590 29.31 44.02 1.48
CA SER A 590 29.27 45.38 2.03
C SER A 590 29.59 45.34 3.52
#